data_AF-A0A146LTJ2-F1
#
_entry.id   AF-A0A146LTJ2-F1
#
_cell.length_a   1.000
_cell.length_b   1.000
_cell.length_c   1.000
_cell.angle_alpha   90.00
_cell.angle_beta   90.00
_cell.angle_gamma   90.00
#
_symmetry.space_group_name_H-M   'P 1'
#
loop_
_entity.id
_entity.type
_entity.pdbx_description
1 polymer ?
#
loop_
_entity_poly.entity_id
_entity_poly.type
_entity_poly.pdbx_seq_one_letter_code
_entity_poly.pdbx_strand_id
1 'polypeptide(L)'
;MVPDGELPANKYGTPLKHDPQFNGPRPNRSCTDVIFLLLFFCFLGAWGYVAFYGFQNGDPERFLRATDSLGRKCGVDSEVLDKPYLFFFDLTACAKPQTLLSGCDTPQVCVKECPKTNWNSLPYRRGIEPFDRSVQDSLICVNDQIKNRVTSATELEKAVSENKCASWYMSSRPLYGRCLNLVGSLTKTQLSQTSPNVKDGLSSYRLMLSGWIKSRTSGDEYFEVFPQKTTSFHEISSSLAPYSPHIMAY
;
A
#
# COMPACT_ATOMS: atom_id res chain seq x y z
N MET A 1 -53.78 -40.52 33.15
CA MET A 1 -54.30 -39.16 33.34
C MET A 1 -54.29 -38.83 34.83
N VAL A 2 -53.28 -38.08 35.25
CA VAL A 2 -53.21 -37.16 36.40
C VAL A 2 -52.37 -35.99 35.84
N PRO A 3 -52.78 -34.74 36.10
CA PRO A 3 -52.76 -33.67 35.11
C PRO A 3 -51.45 -32.89 35.06
N ASP A 4 -51.31 -32.14 33.97
CA ASP A 4 -50.31 -31.10 33.77
C ASP A 4 -50.43 -30.07 34.91
N GLY A 5 -49.37 -29.90 35.69
CA GLY A 5 -49.37 -29.03 36.87
C GLY A 5 -47.96 -28.56 37.23
N GLU A 6 -47.58 -27.44 36.59
CA GLU A 6 -46.63 -26.42 37.04
C GLU A 6 -45.30 -26.87 37.67
N LEU A 7 -44.22 -26.80 36.87
CA LEU A 7 -42.93 -26.35 37.41
C LEU A 7 -43.03 -24.84 37.66
N PRO A 8 -43.03 -24.34 38.92
CA PRO A 8 -42.91 -22.92 39.14
C PRO A 8 -41.51 -22.46 38.72
N ALA A 9 -41.54 -21.42 37.90
CA ALA A 9 -40.41 -20.79 37.27
C ALA A 9 -39.37 -20.30 38.28
N ASN A 10 -38.13 -20.73 38.08
CA ASN A 10 -37.02 -19.80 38.13
C ASN A 10 -35.90 -20.26 37.19
N LYS A 11 -35.95 -19.73 35.96
CA LYS A 11 -34.95 -19.99 34.91
C LYS A 11 -33.56 -19.44 35.27
N TYR A 12 -33.51 -18.62 36.30
CA TYR A 12 -32.34 -18.06 36.96
C TYR A 12 -32.38 -18.61 38.38
N GLY A 13 -31.39 -19.39 38.81
CA GLY A 13 -31.39 -20.09 40.11
C GLY A 13 -31.63 -19.16 41.32
N THR A 14 -31.68 -19.75 42.52
CA THR A 14 -31.86 -18.95 43.74
C THR A 14 -30.78 -17.87 43.86
N PRO A 15 -31.15 -16.63 44.23
CA PRO A 15 -30.19 -15.53 44.33
C PRO A 15 -29.05 -15.91 45.26
N LEU A 16 -27.81 -15.57 44.88
CA LEU A 16 -26.64 -15.83 45.70
C LEU A 16 -26.88 -15.23 47.09
N LYS A 17 -26.98 -16.10 48.10
CA LYS A 17 -27.08 -15.68 49.49
C LYS A 17 -25.77 -15.02 49.87
N HIS A 18 -25.86 -13.85 50.50
CA HIS A 18 -24.71 -13.15 51.03
C HIS A 18 -23.99 -14.08 52.01
N ASP A 19 -22.75 -14.45 51.68
CA ASP A 19 -21.88 -15.24 52.54
C ASP A 19 -21.18 -14.29 53.52
N PRO A 20 -21.54 -14.29 54.82
CA PRO A 20 -20.93 -13.43 55.82
C PRO A 20 -19.45 -13.76 56.09
N GLN A 21 -18.96 -14.92 55.61
CA GLN A 21 -17.53 -15.26 55.58
C GLN A 21 -16.81 -14.79 54.31
N PHE A 22 -17.52 -14.17 53.35
CA PHE A 22 -16.92 -13.63 52.14
C PHE A 22 -16.04 -12.42 52.45
N ASN A 23 -14.77 -12.71 52.71
CA ASN A 23 -13.72 -11.71 52.73
C ASN A 23 -13.55 -11.21 51.30
N GLY A 24 -14.14 -10.04 51.02
CA GLY A 24 -14.06 -9.38 49.72
C GLY A 24 -12.61 -9.08 49.29
N PRO A 25 -12.43 -8.29 48.22
CA PRO A 25 -11.11 -7.93 47.72
C PRO A 25 -10.16 -7.55 48.87
N ARG A 26 -9.03 -8.27 49.04
CA ARG A 26 -8.07 -8.14 50.17
C ARG A 26 -8.01 -6.70 50.72
N PRO A 27 -8.31 -6.48 52.02
CA PRO A 27 -8.50 -5.14 52.59
C PRO A 27 -7.20 -4.34 52.69
N ASN A 28 -6.07 -5.01 52.93
CA ASN A 28 -4.74 -4.39 52.94
C ASN A 28 -4.04 -4.64 51.60
N ARG A 29 -4.24 -3.72 50.66
CA ARG A 29 -3.46 -3.67 49.43
C ARG A 29 -2.38 -2.61 49.61
N SER A 30 -1.12 -3.02 49.72
CA SER A 30 -0.02 -2.08 49.56
C SER A 30 -0.14 -1.48 48.16
N CYS A 31 -0.01 -0.16 48.05
CA CYS A 31 -0.16 0.57 46.79
C CYS A 31 1.05 0.27 45.88
N THR A 32 1.11 -0.93 45.31
CA THR A 32 2.11 -1.32 44.30
C THR A 32 1.96 -0.47 43.04
N ASP A 33 0.82 0.20 42.87
CA ASP A 33 0.48 1.02 41.72
C ASP A 33 1.40 2.24 41.56
N VAL A 34 1.84 2.88 42.66
CA VAL A 34 2.64 4.14 42.57
C VAL A 34 4.03 3.90 41.97
N ILE A 35 4.72 2.83 42.37
CA ILE A 35 6.07 2.52 41.86
C ILE A 35 5.99 2.09 40.40
N PHE A 36 5.03 1.23 40.04
CA PHE A 36 4.83 0.83 38.65
C PHE A 36 4.37 1.98 37.76
N LEU A 37 3.56 2.91 38.27
CA LEU A 37 3.14 4.12 37.58
C LEU A 37 4.34 5.04 37.28
N LEU A 38 5.23 5.26 38.25
CA LEU A 38 6.45 6.05 38.03
C LEU A 38 7.37 5.40 37.00
N LEU A 39 7.58 4.09 37.07
CA LEU A 39 8.35 3.35 36.07
C LEU A 39 7.74 3.46 34.67
N PHE A 40 6.40 3.40 34.56
CA PHE A 40 5.69 3.59 33.29
C PHE A 40 5.90 4.97 32.69
N PHE A 41 5.82 6.05 33.50
CA PHE A 41 6.10 7.40 33.01
C PHE A 41 7.56 7.60 32.62
N CYS A 42 8.51 7.03 33.35
CA CYS A 42 9.92 7.04 32.96
C CYS A 42 10.14 6.33 31.62
N PHE A 43 9.49 5.18 31.41
CA PHE A 43 9.54 4.45 30.14
C PHE A 43 8.95 5.27 28.98
N LEU A 44 7.79 5.90 29.18
CA LEU A 44 7.19 6.80 28.18
C LEU A 44 8.09 8.00 27.88
N GLY A 45 8.71 8.59 28.92
CA GLY A 45 9.67 9.68 28.75
C GLY A 45 10.90 9.25 27.95
N ALA A 46 11.45 8.07 28.22
CA ALA A 46 12.56 7.51 27.46
C ALA A 46 12.19 7.28 25.98
N TRP A 47 11.01 6.72 25.69
CA TRP A 47 10.53 6.56 24.32
C TRP A 47 10.26 7.89 23.62
N GLY A 48 9.69 8.87 24.34
CA GLY A 48 9.50 10.22 23.83
C GLY A 48 10.82 10.88 23.48
N TYR A 49 11.84 10.72 24.32
CA TYR A 49 13.20 11.21 24.06
C TYR A 49 13.83 10.54 22.83
N VAL A 50 13.75 9.21 22.71
CA VAL A 50 14.26 8.48 21.54
C VAL A 50 13.56 8.93 20.25
N ALA A 51 12.23 9.09 20.28
CA ALA A 51 11.46 9.58 19.15
C ALA A 51 11.89 11.01 18.76
N PHE A 52 11.98 11.92 19.74
CA PHE A 52 12.41 13.30 19.52
C PHE A 52 13.84 13.37 18.95
N TYR A 53 14.77 12.59 19.50
CA TYR A 53 16.14 12.50 19.00
C TYR A 53 16.17 11.97 17.56
N GLY A 54 15.36 10.97 17.24
CA GLY A 54 15.20 10.42 15.90
C GLY A 54 14.62 11.42 14.90
N PHE A 55 13.66 12.24 15.29
CA PHE A 55 13.11 13.29 14.42
C PHE A 55 14.11 14.43 14.15
N GLN A 56 14.91 14.82 15.15
CA GLN A 56 15.87 15.92 14.98
C GLN A 56 17.12 15.51 14.19
N ASN A 57 17.61 14.28 14.37
CA ASN A 57 18.86 13.82 13.75
C ASN A 57 18.64 12.83 12.59
N GLY A 58 17.42 12.38 12.38
CA GLY A 58 17.06 11.46 11.31
C GLY A 58 16.86 12.20 9.99
N ASP A 59 17.42 11.64 8.92
CA ASP A 59 17.09 12.01 7.55
C ASP A 59 16.14 10.94 6.97
N PRO A 60 14.82 11.19 6.91
CA PRO A 60 13.87 10.24 6.35
C PRO A 60 14.12 9.98 4.86
N GLU A 61 14.74 10.91 4.12
CA GLU A 61 15.03 10.74 2.69
C GLU A 61 16.05 9.61 2.46
N ARG A 62 16.91 9.32 3.44
CA ARG A 62 17.87 8.22 3.35
C ARG A 62 17.22 6.85 3.24
N PHE A 63 16.05 6.64 3.86
CA PHE A 63 15.31 5.38 3.79
C PHE A 63 14.50 5.27 2.48
N LEU A 64 13.97 6.39 2.01
CA LEU A 64 13.17 6.45 0.78
C LEU A 64 14.01 6.49 -0.50
N ARG A 65 15.34 6.56 -0.36
CA ARG A 65 16.26 6.67 -1.48
C ARG A 65 16.15 5.46 -2.40
N ALA A 66 15.94 5.77 -3.67
CA ALA A 66 15.81 4.77 -4.70
C ALA A 66 17.18 4.23 -5.14
N THR A 67 17.19 2.95 -5.51
CA THR A 67 18.36 2.23 -6.00
C THR A 67 18.08 1.77 -7.42
N ASP A 68 19.05 1.92 -8.32
CA ASP A 68 18.94 1.45 -9.69
C ASP A 68 19.11 -0.08 -9.80
N SER A 69 18.91 -0.63 -11.00
CA SER A 69 19.08 -2.07 -11.25
C SER A 69 20.52 -2.59 -11.11
N LEU A 70 21.51 -1.70 -11.05
CA LEU A 70 22.92 -2.02 -10.81
C LEU A 70 23.29 -1.91 -9.32
N GLY A 71 22.33 -1.61 -8.44
CA GLY A 71 22.55 -1.48 -7.00
C GLY A 71 23.08 -0.11 -6.58
N ARG A 72 23.07 0.89 -7.47
CA ARG A 72 23.57 2.24 -7.18
C ARG A 72 22.47 3.11 -6.60
N LYS A 73 22.78 3.86 -5.55
CA LYS A 73 21.86 4.79 -4.88
C LYS A 73 21.89 6.14 -5.58
N CYS A 74 20.75 6.52 -6.15
CA CYS A 74 20.59 7.78 -6.87
C CYS A 74 20.93 8.97 -5.96
N GLY A 75 21.78 9.89 -6.44
CA GLY A 75 22.20 11.09 -5.71
C GLY A 75 23.21 10.86 -4.57
N VAL A 76 23.87 9.69 -4.51
CA VAL A 76 24.83 9.35 -3.43
C VAL A 76 26.10 8.75 -3.97
N ASP A 77 25.97 7.68 -4.76
CA ASP A 77 27.14 7.00 -5.28
C ASP A 77 27.81 7.88 -6.34
N SER A 78 29.14 7.84 -6.42
CA SER A 78 29.92 8.76 -7.26
C SER A 78 29.52 8.76 -8.74
N GLU A 79 29.10 7.61 -9.26
CA GLU A 79 28.64 7.45 -10.65
C GLU A 79 27.26 8.07 -10.95
N VAL A 80 26.43 8.27 -9.92
CA VAL A 80 25.04 8.75 -10.05
C VAL A 80 24.76 9.90 -9.07
N LEU A 81 25.81 10.61 -8.65
CA LEU A 81 25.74 11.70 -7.68
C LEU A 81 24.91 12.87 -8.22
N ASP A 82 25.03 13.15 -9.52
CA ASP A 82 24.26 14.17 -10.23
C ASP A 82 22.91 13.68 -10.75
N LYS A 83 22.55 12.42 -10.46
CA LYS A 83 21.33 11.75 -10.93
C LYS A 83 20.46 11.34 -9.72
N PRO A 84 19.72 12.28 -9.10
CA PRO A 84 18.99 12.02 -7.86
C PRO A 84 17.65 11.28 -8.07
N TYR A 85 17.14 11.19 -9.31
CA TYR A 85 15.81 10.62 -9.58
C TYR A 85 15.90 9.24 -10.19
N LEU A 86 15.03 8.31 -9.77
CA LEU A 86 14.93 6.98 -10.35
C LEU A 86 13.85 6.92 -11.44
N PHE A 87 14.23 6.44 -12.61
CA PHE A 87 13.34 6.19 -13.74
C PHE A 87 13.12 4.69 -13.96
N PHE A 88 11.89 4.28 -14.26
CA PHE A 88 11.51 2.90 -14.56
C PHE A 88 11.25 2.75 -16.06
N PHE A 89 11.80 1.72 -16.69
CA PHE A 89 11.56 1.47 -18.11
C PHE A 89 10.10 1.09 -18.37
N ASP A 90 9.49 0.34 -17.45
CA ASP A 90 8.08 -0.01 -17.50
C ASP A 90 7.44 0.08 -16.10
N LEU A 91 6.66 1.14 -15.87
CA LEU A 91 5.93 1.31 -14.62
C LEU A 91 4.82 0.25 -14.44
N THR A 92 4.31 -0.35 -15.51
CA THR A 92 3.22 -1.35 -15.42
C THR A 92 3.73 -2.68 -14.88
N ALA A 93 5.01 -3.00 -15.11
CA ALA A 93 5.66 -4.16 -14.51
C ALA A 93 5.65 -4.11 -12.96
N CYS A 94 5.61 -2.90 -12.39
CA CYS A 94 5.52 -2.69 -10.94
C CYS A 94 4.15 -2.97 -10.33
N ALA A 95 3.06 -3.00 -11.12
CA ALA A 95 1.69 -3.13 -10.61
C ALA A 95 1.28 -4.59 -10.30
N LYS A 96 2.16 -5.57 -10.53
CA LYS A 96 1.88 -7.00 -10.30
C LYS A 96 1.95 -7.34 -8.81
N PRO A 97 1.10 -8.23 -8.28
CA PRO A 97 1.12 -8.59 -6.85
C PRO A 97 2.46 -9.17 -6.36
N GLN A 98 3.23 -9.80 -7.26
CA GLN A 98 4.54 -10.39 -6.95
C GLN A 98 5.62 -9.33 -6.67
N THR A 99 5.42 -8.06 -7.05
CA THR A 99 6.41 -6.99 -6.83
C THR A 99 6.58 -6.62 -5.35
N LEU A 100 5.64 -7.01 -4.48
CA LEU A 100 5.73 -6.84 -3.03
C LEU A 100 6.83 -7.70 -2.40
N LEU A 101 7.23 -8.79 -3.06
CA LEU A 101 8.22 -9.75 -2.54
C LEU A 101 9.59 -9.60 -3.23
N SER A 102 9.60 -9.42 -4.56
CA SER A 102 10.82 -9.40 -5.37
C SER A 102 11.21 -8.01 -5.90
N GLY A 103 10.39 -6.99 -5.66
CA GLY A 103 10.54 -5.67 -6.29
C GLY A 103 9.99 -5.63 -7.73
N CYS A 104 10.17 -4.49 -8.40
CA CYS A 104 9.74 -4.34 -9.79
C CYS A 104 10.67 -5.06 -10.75
N ASP A 105 10.12 -5.96 -11.56
CA ASP A 105 10.83 -6.68 -12.62
C ASP A 105 10.96 -5.84 -13.90
N THR A 106 11.64 -4.70 -13.77
CA THR A 106 11.94 -3.80 -14.88
C THR A 106 13.29 -3.13 -14.63
N PRO A 107 14.09 -2.82 -15.68
CA PRO A 107 15.27 -2.00 -15.52
C PRO A 107 14.91 -0.62 -14.95
N GLN A 108 15.68 -0.21 -13.96
CA GLN A 108 15.56 1.05 -13.25
C GLN A 108 16.90 1.77 -13.36
N VAL A 109 16.87 3.07 -13.64
CA VAL A 109 18.08 3.86 -13.82
C VAL A 109 17.97 5.23 -13.17
N CYS A 110 19.06 5.69 -12.57
CA CYS A 110 19.14 7.06 -12.05
C CYS A 110 19.27 8.06 -13.20
N VAL A 111 18.47 9.11 -13.18
CA VAL A 111 18.45 10.21 -14.15
C VAL A 111 18.61 11.56 -13.43
N LYS A 112 19.19 12.52 -14.14
CA LYS A 112 19.38 13.90 -13.66
C LYS A 112 18.07 14.65 -13.57
N GLU A 113 17.22 14.50 -14.58
CA GLU A 113 15.87 15.07 -14.62
C GLU A 113 14.89 14.04 -15.16
N CYS A 114 13.65 14.08 -14.65
CA CYS A 114 12.58 13.28 -15.21
C CYS A 114 12.19 13.79 -16.61
N PRO A 115 11.87 12.90 -17.56
CA PRO A 115 11.50 13.31 -18.92
C PRO A 115 10.28 14.23 -18.91
N LYS A 116 10.39 15.38 -19.60
CA LYS A 116 9.33 16.40 -19.70
C LYS A 116 8.43 16.21 -20.93
N THR A 117 8.85 15.34 -21.85
CA THR A 117 8.17 15.06 -23.12
C THR A 117 8.04 13.56 -23.30
N ASN A 118 7.11 13.17 -24.16
CA ASN A 118 6.97 11.79 -24.59
C ASN A 118 8.00 11.48 -25.68
N TRP A 119 8.52 10.27 -25.68
CA TRP A 119 9.48 9.81 -26.66
C TRP A 119 9.26 8.32 -26.97
N ASN A 120 9.49 7.93 -28.22
CA ASN A 120 9.40 6.54 -28.67
C ASN A 120 10.54 6.19 -29.64
N SER A 121 11.12 5.01 -29.47
CA SER A 121 12.19 4.52 -30.36
C SER A 121 11.66 3.96 -31.69
N LEU A 122 10.37 3.61 -31.76
CA LEU A 122 9.77 2.87 -32.87
C LEU A 122 9.91 3.52 -34.26
N PRO A 123 9.77 4.85 -34.44
CA PRO A 123 9.92 5.48 -35.75
C PRO A 123 11.36 5.36 -36.29
N TYR A 124 12.36 5.58 -35.43
CA TYR A 124 13.78 5.48 -35.77
C TYR A 124 14.20 4.04 -36.07
N ARG A 125 13.75 3.09 -35.25
CA ARG A 125 14.03 1.66 -35.44
C ARG A 125 13.41 1.09 -36.73
N ARG A 126 12.28 1.66 -37.18
CA ARG A 126 11.62 1.28 -38.44
C ARG A 126 12.14 2.06 -39.66
N GLY A 127 13.11 2.96 -39.49
CA GLY A 127 13.64 3.78 -40.58
C GLY A 127 12.65 4.80 -41.15
N ILE A 128 11.59 5.12 -40.39
CA ILE A 128 10.62 6.16 -40.77
C ILE A 128 11.23 7.54 -40.56
N GLU A 129 11.96 7.72 -39.46
CA GLU A 129 12.71 8.94 -39.15
C GLU A 129 14.22 8.65 -39.11
N PRO A 130 15.06 9.60 -39.58
CA PRO A 130 16.50 9.46 -39.51
C PRO A 130 17.00 9.50 -38.06
N PHE A 131 18.02 8.70 -37.75
CA PHE A 131 18.71 8.80 -36.47
C PHE A 131 19.68 10.00 -36.49
N ASP A 132 19.52 10.91 -35.53
CA ASP A 132 20.35 12.10 -35.36
C ASP A 132 20.81 12.21 -33.89
N ARG A 133 21.76 13.10 -33.63
CA ARG A 133 22.33 13.33 -32.29
C ARG A 133 21.27 13.70 -31.24
N SER A 134 20.24 14.43 -31.64
CA SER A 134 19.09 14.77 -30.80
C SER A 134 18.35 13.54 -30.26
N VAL A 135 18.30 12.46 -31.06
CA VAL A 135 17.72 11.17 -30.65
C VAL A 135 18.61 10.53 -29.60
N GLN A 136 19.93 10.50 -29.83
CA GLN A 136 20.91 10.00 -28.88
C GLN A 136 20.80 10.71 -27.53
N ASP A 137 20.67 12.04 -27.52
CA ASP A 137 20.54 12.84 -26.30
C ASP A 137 19.27 12.53 -25.51
N SER A 138 18.20 12.16 -26.21
CA SER A 138 16.91 11.77 -25.62
C SER A 138 16.93 10.35 -25.03
N LEU A 139 17.93 9.52 -25.34
CA LEU A 139 17.99 8.15 -24.81
C LEU A 139 18.21 8.12 -23.29
N ILE A 140 17.39 7.31 -22.63
CA ILE A 140 17.56 6.90 -21.24
C ILE A 140 18.03 5.44 -21.25
N CYS A 141 19.28 5.22 -20.85
CA CYS A 141 19.93 3.91 -20.84
C CYS A 141 20.51 3.62 -19.46
N VAL A 142 20.75 2.35 -19.15
CA VAL A 142 21.29 1.90 -17.85
C VAL A 142 22.63 2.54 -17.47
N ASN A 143 23.44 2.93 -18.46
CA ASN A 143 24.66 3.71 -18.26
C ASN A 143 24.96 4.61 -19.48
N ASP A 144 25.80 5.62 -19.26
CA ASP A 144 26.16 6.60 -20.29
C ASP A 144 27.07 5.99 -21.37
N GLN A 145 27.82 4.93 -21.06
CA GLN A 145 28.66 4.23 -22.03
C GLN A 145 27.83 3.58 -23.14
N ILE A 146 26.69 2.97 -22.80
CA ILE A 146 25.76 2.40 -23.76
C ILE A 146 25.10 3.52 -24.56
N LYS A 147 24.67 4.60 -23.91
CA LYS A 147 24.09 5.77 -24.60
C LYS A 147 25.04 6.31 -25.67
N ASN A 148 26.32 6.48 -25.33
CA ASN A 148 27.35 7.01 -26.24
C ASN A 148 27.69 6.06 -27.40
N ARG A 149 27.44 4.76 -27.26
CA ARG A 149 27.63 3.75 -28.32
C ARG A 149 26.48 3.71 -29.32
N VAL A 150 25.32 4.25 -28.99
CA VAL A 150 24.16 4.26 -29.90
C VAL A 150 24.30 5.43 -30.86
N THR A 151 24.85 5.16 -32.04
CA THR A 151 25.09 6.15 -33.11
C THR A 151 24.26 5.88 -34.37
N SER A 152 23.56 4.74 -34.42
CA SER A 152 22.75 4.31 -35.56
C SER A 152 21.44 3.64 -35.14
N ALA A 153 20.49 3.55 -36.07
CA ALA A 153 19.21 2.89 -35.82
C ALA A 153 19.34 1.40 -35.46
N THR A 154 20.35 0.71 -36.00
CA THR A 154 20.64 -0.71 -35.70
C THR A 154 21.17 -0.90 -34.28
N GLU A 155 22.05 0.00 -33.82
CA GLU A 155 22.53 0.01 -32.43
C GLU A 155 21.42 0.38 -31.46
N LEU A 156 20.55 1.32 -31.84
CA LEU A 156 19.37 1.67 -31.06
C LEU A 156 18.45 0.47 -30.90
N GLU A 157 18.17 -0.25 -32.00
CA GLU A 157 17.37 -1.47 -31.96
C GLU A 157 17.97 -2.51 -31.01
N LYS A 158 19.29 -2.75 -31.11
CA LYS A 158 19.99 -3.69 -30.22
C LYS A 158 19.90 -3.26 -28.76
N ALA A 159 20.12 -1.98 -28.47
CA ALA A 159 20.11 -1.48 -27.09
C ALA A 159 18.70 -1.54 -26.46
N VAL A 160 17.66 -1.29 -27.26
CA VAL A 160 16.26 -1.39 -26.81
C VAL A 160 15.84 -2.85 -26.66
N SER A 161 16.19 -3.74 -27.59
CA SER A 161 15.81 -5.17 -27.51
C SER A 161 16.49 -5.90 -26.36
N GLU A 162 17.71 -5.49 -26.00
CA GLU A 162 18.45 -6.01 -24.84
C GLU A 162 18.05 -5.35 -23.51
N ASN A 163 16.99 -4.54 -23.45
CA ASN A 163 16.56 -3.80 -22.25
C ASN A 163 17.65 -2.89 -21.64
N LYS A 164 18.61 -2.45 -22.45
CA LYS A 164 19.68 -1.54 -22.03
C LYS A 164 19.30 -0.08 -22.13
N CYS A 165 18.36 0.24 -23.01
CA CYS A 165 17.75 1.56 -23.15
C CYS A 165 16.23 1.46 -23.17
N ALA A 166 15.56 2.48 -22.66
CA ALA A 166 14.10 2.55 -22.65
C ALA A 166 13.59 2.56 -24.10
N SER A 167 12.60 1.72 -24.41
CA SER A 167 11.97 1.67 -25.75
C SER A 167 11.13 2.91 -26.02
N TRP A 168 10.51 3.45 -24.97
CA TRP A 168 9.68 4.64 -24.98
C TRP A 168 9.59 5.17 -23.55
N TYR A 169 9.21 6.42 -23.41
CA TYR A 169 8.87 7.01 -22.13
C TYR A 169 7.86 8.13 -22.32
N MET A 170 7.17 8.46 -21.24
CA MET A 170 6.20 9.56 -21.22
C MET A 170 6.65 10.64 -20.23
N SER A 171 6.06 11.82 -20.38
CA SER A 171 6.33 12.98 -19.54
C SER A 171 5.97 12.68 -18.08
N SER A 172 6.97 12.75 -17.19
CA SER A 172 6.85 12.45 -15.76
C SER A 172 7.27 13.65 -14.90
N ARG A 173 6.96 13.56 -13.60
CA ARG A 173 7.42 14.51 -12.59
C ARG A 173 8.18 13.79 -11.47
N PRO A 174 9.17 14.44 -10.85
CA PRO A 174 9.84 13.88 -9.70
C PRO A 174 8.91 13.87 -8.48
N LEU A 175 8.71 12.70 -7.88
CA LEU A 175 7.97 12.48 -6.65
C LEU A 175 8.76 11.52 -5.76
N TYR A 176 9.16 11.96 -4.56
CA TYR A 176 9.98 11.18 -3.62
C TYR A 176 11.21 10.52 -4.27
N GLY A 177 11.94 11.26 -5.12
CA GLY A 177 13.12 10.74 -5.80
C GLY A 177 12.82 9.77 -6.95
N ARG A 178 11.57 9.68 -7.43
CA ARG A 178 11.16 8.79 -8.53
C ARG A 178 10.44 9.56 -9.63
N CYS A 179 10.63 9.16 -10.88
CA CYS A 179 9.92 9.72 -12.02
C CYS A 179 8.60 8.98 -12.21
N LEU A 180 7.50 9.66 -11.89
CA LEU A 180 6.15 9.11 -12.01
C LEU A 180 5.33 9.92 -13.00
N ASN A 181 4.60 9.22 -13.86
CA ASN A 181 3.66 9.83 -14.79
C ASN A 181 2.34 10.02 -14.06
N LEU A 182 2.01 11.26 -13.75
CA LEU A 182 0.70 11.63 -13.21
C LEU A 182 -0.31 11.69 -14.35
N VAL A 183 -0.58 10.55 -15.00
CA VAL A 183 -1.70 10.44 -15.95
C VAL A 183 -2.95 10.27 -15.11
N GLY A 184 -3.50 11.42 -14.73
CA GLY A 184 -4.54 11.54 -13.72
C GLY A 184 -4.22 12.74 -12.87
N SER A 185 -5.04 13.77 -12.99
CA SER A 185 -5.00 14.96 -12.16
C SER A 185 -4.85 14.56 -10.68
N LEU A 186 -3.62 14.61 -10.15
CA LEU A 186 -3.42 14.80 -8.73
C LEU A 186 -3.82 16.23 -8.44
N THR A 187 -5.13 16.49 -8.45
CA THR A 187 -5.67 17.50 -7.56
C THR A 187 -5.08 17.19 -6.18
N LYS A 188 -4.62 18.22 -5.48
CA LYS A 188 -3.98 18.15 -4.15
C LYS A 188 -4.78 17.36 -3.10
N THR A 189 -5.96 16.88 -3.44
CA THR A 189 -6.86 16.02 -2.68
C THR A 189 -6.43 14.54 -2.61
N GLN A 190 -5.46 14.07 -3.41
CA GLN A 190 -5.10 12.63 -3.49
C GLN A 190 -3.69 12.24 -3.02
N LEU A 191 -2.99 13.11 -2.27
CA LEU A 191 -1.88 12.68 -1.39
C LEU A 191 -2.37 12.39 0.05
N SER A 192 -3.69 12.31 0.25
CA SER A 192 -4.34 11.90 1.51
C SER A 192 -5.02 10.53 1.42
N GLN A 193 -4.75 9.73 0.38
CA GLN A 193 -5.23 8.35 0.31
C GLN A 193 -4.07 7.37 0.49
N THR A 194 -3.43 7.47 1.65
CA THR A 194 -3.07 6.26 2.37
C THR A 194 -4.36 5.50 2.66
N SER A 195 -4.54 4.36 1.99
CA SER A 195 -5.50 3.30 2.29
C SER A 195 -7.00 3.62 2.10
N PRO A 196 -7.79 2.78 1.39
CA PRO A 196 -9.22 2.78 1.62
C PRO A 196 -9.43 2.40 3.09
N ASN A 197 -9.99 3.33 3.85
CA ASN A 197 -10.47 3.21 5.23
C ASN A 197 -9.48 3.40 6.40
N VAL A 198 -8.90 4.60 6.52
CA VAL A 198 -8.50 5.14 7.85
C VAL A 198 -9.64 5.93 8.53
N LYS A 199 -10.65 6.39 7.78
CA LYS A 199 -11.79 7.14 8.34
C LYS A 199 -12.83 6.23 9.03
N ASP A 200 -12.88 4.96 8.66
CA ASP A 200 -13.76 3.98 9.32
C ASP A 200 -13.16 3.43 10.61
N GLY A 201 -11.84 3.58 10.82
CA GLY A 201 -11.16 3.20 12.05
C GLY A 201 -11.62 4.02 13.25
N LEU A 202 -11.60 5.36 13.16
CA LEU A 202 -12.02 6.22 14.28
C LEU A 202 -13.52 6.10 14.60
N SER A 203 -14.36 5.87 13.59
CA SER A 203 -15.80 5.60 13.81
C SER A 203 -16.01 4.23 14.46
N SER A 204 -15.30 3.19 14.00
CA SER A 204 -15.30 1.87 14.63
C SER A 204 -14.75 1.88 16.06
N TYR A 205 -13.68 2.62 16.37
CA TYR A 205 -13.18 2.74 17.75
C TYR A 205 -14.17 3.50 18.64
N ARG A 206 -14.87 4.51 18.12
CA ARG A 206 -15.90 5.26 18.85
C ARG A 206 -17.15 4.40 19.10
N LEU A 207 -17.54 3.56 18.15
CA LEU A 207 -18.63 2.60 18.28
C LEU A 207 -18.26 1.42 19.18
N MET A 208 -17.05 0.88 19.07
CA MET A 208 -16.53 -0.17 19.94
C MET A 208 -16.39 0.30 21.39
N LEU A 209 -15.91 1.53 21.64
CA LEU A 209 -15.87 2.11 22.99
C LEU A 209 -17.28 2.33 23.56
N SER A 210 -18.23 2.80 22.75
CA SER A 210 -19.63 2.96 23.19
C SER A 210 -20.34 1.63 23.45
N GLY A 211 -19.99 0.58 22.71
CA GLY A 211 -20.48 -0.79 22.91
C GLY A 211 -19.86 -1.46 24.14
N TRP A 212 -18.57 -1.23 24.41
CA TRP A 212 -17.88 -1.74 25.60
C TRP A 212 -18.39 -1.09 26.90
N ILE A 213 -18.71 0.21 26.87
CA ILE A 213 -19.32 0.92 28.01
C ILE A 213 -20.75 0.40 28.27
N LYS A 214 -21.51 0.07 27.22
CA LYS A 214 -22.89 -0.45 27.33
C LYS A 214 -22.96 -1.95 27.67
N SER A 215 -21.93 -2.73 27.35
CA SER A 215 -21.87 -4.16 27.64
C SER A 215 -21.48 -4.48 29.09
N ARG A 216 -20.79 -3.56 29.79
CA ARG A 216 -20.41 -3.78 31.20
C ARG A 216 -21.59 -3.68 32.19
N THR A 217 -22.77 -3.25 31.73
CA THR A 217 -24.01 -3.17 32.53
C THR A 217 -24.94 -4.38 32.38
N SER A 218 -24.66 -5.31 31.48
CA SER A 218 -25.48 -6.51 31.27
C SER A 218 -24.56 -7.69 31.02
N GLY A 219 -24.20 -8.39 32.09
CA GLY A 219 -23.34 -9.56 32.03
C GLY A 219 -24.03 -10.71 31.31
N ASP A 220 -23.74 -10.87 30.03
CA ASP A 220 -24.06 -12.06 29.26
C ASP A 220 -22.78 -12.60 28.61
N GLU A 221 -22.43 -13.80 29.04
CA GLU A 221 -21.38 -14.67 28.55
C GLU A 221 -21.90 -15.36 27.30
N TYR A 222 -21.23 -15.22 26.14
CA TYR A 222 -20.98 -16.27 25.14
C TYR A 222 -20.19 -15.65 23.96
N PHE A 223 -19.00 -16.19 23.73
CA PHE A 223 -18.07 -15.82 22.68
C PHE A 223 -18.17 -16.88 21.58
N GLU A 224 -18.73 -16.54 20.41
CA GLU A 224 -18.59 -17.37 19.21
C GLU A 224 -17.84 -16.60 18.13
N VAL A 225 -16.78 -17.25 17.66
CA VAL A 225 -15.80 -16.78 16.68
C VAL A 225 -16.05 -17.52 15.37
N PHE A 226 -16.28 -16.74 14.31
CA PHE A 226 -16.49 -17.07 12.88
C PHE A 226 -17.86 -17.61 12.44
N PRO A 227 -18.29 -17.14 11.24
CA PRO A 227 -18.51 -18.12 10.19
C PRO A 227 -17.84 -17.74 8.85
N GLN A 228 -17.19 -18.72 8.25
CA GLN A 228 -16.95 -18.78 6.80
C GLN A 228 -18.29 -19.00 6.08
N LYS A 229 -18.45 -18.42 4.87
CA LYS A 229 -19.45 -18.94 3.94
C LYS A 229 -19.00 -18.85 2.48
N THR A 230 -18.72 -20.03 1.95
CA THR A 230 -18.69 -20.44 0.54
C THR A 230 -20.13 -20.58 0.01
N THR A 231 -20.34 -20.34 -1.30
CA THR A 231 -21.35 -20.93 -2.24
C THR A 231 -21.45 -20.01 -3.46
N SER A 232 -21.02 -20.37 -4.68
CA SER A 232 -21.48 -21.42 -5.63
C SER A 232 -22.62 -20.96 -6.56
N PHE A 233 -22.32 -21.11 -7.86
CA PHE A 233 -23.17 -21.02 -9.05
C PHE A 233 -24.44 -21.88 -8.98
N HIS A 234 -25.60 -21.32 -9.32
CA HIS A 234 -26.58 -21.78 -10.34
C HIS A 234 -27.90 -21.01 -10.18
N GLU A 235 -28.66 -20.92 -11.27
CA GLU A 235 -30.03 -20.37 -11.40
C GLU A 235 -30.19 -18.84 -11.40
N ILE A 236 -30.20 -18.23 -12.59
CA ILE A 236 -31.41 -17.55 -13.11
C ILE A 236 -31.46 -17.79 -14.62
N SER A 237 -32.23 -18.79 -15.02
CA SER A 237 -32.76 -19.00 -16.38
C SER A 237 -34.25 -18.69 -16.34
N SER A 238 -34.82 -18.32 -17.48
CA SER A 238 -36.26 -18.15 -17.80
C SER A 238 -36.92 -16.78 -17.56
N SER A 239 -36.75 -15.90 -18.55
CA SER A 239 -37.89 -15.19 -19.14
C SER A 239 -37.66 -15.03 -20.66
N LEU A 240 -38.37 -15.87 -21.44
CA LEU A 240 -38.62 -15.78 -22.88
C LEU A 240 -39.83 -14.83 -23.08
N ALA A 241 -40.10 -14.07 -24.15
CA ALA A 241 -39.57 -13.86 -25.51
C ALA A 241 -40.46 -12.70 -26.13
N PRO A 242 -40.67 -12.57 -27.46
CA PRO A 242 -39.76 -12.19 -28.56
C PRO A 242 -40.26 -10.96 -29.37
N TYR A 243 -39.39 -10.31 -30.15
CA TYR A 243 -39.79 -9.64 -31.40
C TYR A 243 -38.68 -9.80 -32.45
N SER A 244 -39.07 -10.23 -33.65
CA SER A 244 -38.24 -10.67 -34.79
C SER A 244 -38.25 -9.61 -35.91
N PRO A 245 -37.59 -9.78 -37.08
CA PRO A 245 -36.64 -8.79 -37.61
C PRO A 245 -37.11 -8.18 -38.95
N HIS A 246 -36.38 -7.18 -39.45
CA HIS A 246 -36.38 -6.89 -40.89
C HIS A 246 -34.94 -6.84 -41.43
N ILE A 247 -34.70 -7.76 -42.36
CA ILE A 247 -33.60 -7.83 -43.31
C ILE A 247 -33.92 -6.89 -44.48
N MET A 248 -32.91 -6.26 -45.10
CA MET A 248 -32.83 -6.06 -46.55
C MET A 248 -31.36 -5.85 -46.93
N ALA A 249 -30.87 -6.79 -47.74
CA ALA A 249 -29.62 -6.71 -48.48
C ALA A 249 -29.83 -5.86 -49.74
N TYR A 250 -28.78 -5.16 -50.16
CA TYR A 250 -28.28 -5.10 -51.55
C TYR A 250 -26.78 -4.80 -51.49
#